data_AF-D7KKL3-F1
#
_entry.id   AF-D7KKL3-F1
#
_cell.length_a   1.000
_cell.length_b   1.000
_cell.length_c   1.000
_cell.angle_alpha   90.00
_cell.angle_beta   90.00
_cell.angle_gamma   90.00
#
_symmetry.space_group_name_H-M   'P 1'
#
loop_
_entity.id
_entity.type
_entity.pdbx_description
1 polymer ?
#
loop_
_entity_poly.entity_id
_entity_poly.type
_entity_poly.pdbx_seq_one_letter_code
_entity_poly.pdbx_strand_id
1 'polypeptide(L)'
;MKALGYWLMLVGSLRLASVWFGFFNIWALRLAVFSQTTMSEVHGRTFGVWTLLTCTLCFLCAFNLENKPLYLATFLSFIYALGHFLTEYLFYQTMTIANLSTVGFFAGTSIVWMLLEWNSLEQPHSKFY
;
A
#
# COMPACT_ATOMS: atom_id res chain seq x y z
N MET A 1 -17.44 4.83 -5.83
CA MET A 1 -16.86 4.33 -7.09
C MET A 1 -15.69 5.19 -7.60
N LYS A 2 -15.90 6.35 -8.27
CA LYS A 2 -14.79 7.12 -8.91
C LYS A 2 -13.76 7.70 -7.93
N ALA A 3 -14.19 8.19 -6.75
CA ALA A 3 -13.30 8.80 -5.76
C ALA A 3 -12.26 7.80 -5.19
N LEU A 4 -12.66 6.56 -4.91
CA LEU A 4 -11.76 5.50 -4.45
C LEU A 4 -10.71 5.16 -5.53
N GLY A 5 -11.12 5.11 -6.80
CA GLY A 5 -10.20 4.93 -7.91
C GLY A 5 -9.13 6.04 -7.98
N TYR A 6 -9.53 7.31 -7.89
CA TYR A 6 -8.57 8.43 -7.84
C TYR A 6 -7.63 8.35 -6.63
N TRP A 7 -8.14 7.94 -5.47
CA TRP A 7 -7.32 7.72 -4.28
C TRP A 7 -6.29 6.60 -4.49
N LEU A 8 -6.70 5.46 -5.04
CA LEU A 8 -5.81 4.35 -5.36
C LEU A 8 -4.75 4.73 -6.40
N MET A 9 -5.09 5.56 -7.38
CA MET A 9 -4.10 6.11 -8.32
C MET A 9 -3.09 7.03 -7.63
N LEU A 10 -3.53 7.87 -6.68
CA LEU A 10 -2.63 8.72 -5.89
C LEU A 10 -1.68 7.85 -5.06
N VAL A 11 -2.22 6.86 -4.35
CA VAL A 11 -1.43 5.93 -3.54
C VAL A 11 -0.48 5.11 -4.42
N GLY A 12 -0.93 4.64 -5.58
CA GLY A 12 -0.10 3.97 -6.58
C GLY A 12 1.04 4.85 -7.08
N SER A 13 0.74 6.12 -7.39
CA SER A 13 1.75 7.10 -7.83
C SER A 13 2.79 7.38 -6.75
N LEU A 14 2.38 7.52 -5.49
CA LEU A 14 3.30 7.65 -4.35
C LEU A 14 4.19 6.41 -4.20
N ARG A 15 3.62 5.20 -4.35
CA ARG A 15 4.38 3.94 -4.34
C ARG A 15 5.39 3.90 -5.49
N LEU A 16 5.03 4.38 -6.67
CA LEU A 16 5.90 4.45 -7.84
C LEU A 16 7.05 5.44 -7.64
N ALA A 17 6.78 6.59 -7.02
CA ALA A 17 7.82 7.52 -6.59
C ALA A 17 8.79 6.87 -5.60
N SER A 18 8.27 6.12 -4.61
CA SER A 18 9.10 5.38 -3.65
C SER A 18 9.97 4.31 -4.33
N VAL A 19 9.48 3.62 -5.36
CA VAL A 19 10.29 2.68 -6.17
C VAL A 19 11.40 3.42 -6.90
N TRP A 20 11.07 4.53 -7.56
CA TRP A 20 12.05 5.35 -8.29
C TRP A 20 13.19 5.78 -7.37
N PHE A 21 12.86 6.30 -6.19
CA PHE A 21 13.86 6.63 -5.17
C PHE A 21 14.59 5.38 -4.66
N GLY A 22 13.93 4.23 -4.51
CA GLY A 22 14.57 2.98 -4.10
C GLY A 22 15.59 2.42 -5.10
N PHE A 23 15.37 2.59 -6.41
CA PHE A 23 16.29 2.12 -7.45
C PHE A 23 17.43 3.11 -7.73
N PHE A 24 17.14 4.40 -7.78
CA PHE A 24 18.13 5.43 -8.15
C PHE A 24 18.81 6.10 -6.94
N ASN A 25 18.22 6.01 -5.74
CA ASN A 25 18.71 6.64 -4.50
C ASN A 25 18.48 5.72 -3.28
N ILE A 26 19.15 4.56 -3.25
CA ILE A 26 19.13 3.58 -2.14
C ILE A 26 19.37 4.24 -0.76
N TRP A 27 20.16 5.31 -0.70
CA TRP A 27 20.46 6.07 0.51
C TRP A 27 19.25 6.84 1.06
N ALA A 28 18.40 7.41 0.21
CA ALA A 28 17.19 8.13 0.62
C ALA A 28 16.11 7.17 1.12
N LEU A 29 15.98 5.99 0.51
CA LEU A 29 15.06 4.94 0.96
C LEU A 29 15.51 4.32 2.30
N ARG A 30 16.82 4.11 2.48
CA ARG A 30 17.40 3.67 3.77
C ARG A 30 17.11 4.68 4.88
N LEU A 31 17.34 5.97 4.66
CA LEU A 31 17.05 7.02 5.64
C LEU A 31 15.55 7.18 5.95
N ALA A 32 14.68 7.01 4.94
CA ALA A 32 13.24 7.22 5.07
C ALA A 32 12.46 6.00 5.62
N VAL A 33 13.01 4.79 5.57
CA VAL A 33 12.29 3.57 5.99
C VAL A 33 13.05 2.79 7.06
N PHE A 34 14.35 2.52 6.88
CA PHE A 34 15.17 1.68 7.77
C PHE A 34 16.37 2.44 8.32
N SER A 35 16.10 3.47 9.14
CA SER A 35 17.14 4.37 9.67
C SER A 35 18.15 3.68 10.60
N GLN A 36 17.83 2.48 11.11
CA GLN A 36 18.60 1.81 12.17
C GLN A 36 19.31 0.51 11.77
N THR A 37 19.21 0.04 10.52
CA THR A 37 19.86 -1.23 10.11
C THR A 37 20.50 -1.17 8.72
N THR A 38 21.64 -1.85 8.58
CA THR A 38 22.31 -2.07 7.28
C THR A 38 21.53 -3.08 6.45
N MET A 39 20.60 -2.60 5.62
CA MET A 39 19.89 -3.42 4.64
C MET A 39 20.80 -3.90 3.51
N SER A 40 20.91 -5.20 3.27
CA SER A 40 21.62 -5.73 2.10
C SER A 40 21.05 -5.15 0.79
N GLU A 41 21.90 -4.83 -0.19
CA GLU A 41 21.46 -4.26 -1.48
C GLU A 41 20.42 -5.13 -2.18
N VAL A 42 20.51 -6.45 -2.03
CA VAL A 42 19.55 -7.40 -2.61
C VAL A 42 18.17 -7.22 -1.97
N HIS A 43 18.11 -6.95 -0.66
CA HIS A 43 16.84 -6.72 0.04
C HIS A 43 16.16 -5.44 -0.45
N GLY A 44 16.94 -4.36 -0.66
CA GLY A 44 16.41 -3.11 -1.23
C GLY A 44 15.80 -3.29 -2.62
N ARG A 45 16.45 -4.07 -3.49
CA ARG A 45 15.93 -4.40 -4.82
C ARG A 45 14.64 -5.24 -4.74
N THR A 46 14.60 -6.23 -3.85
CA THR A 46 13.38 -7.05 -3.61
C THR A 46 12.23 -6.20 -3.10
N PHE A 47 12.48 -5.30 -2.15
CA PHE A 47 11.47 -4.36 -1.65
C PHE A 47 10.96 -3.43 -2.77
N GLY A 48 11.86 -2.98 -3.66
CA GLY A 48 11.51 -2.21 -4.85
C GLY A 48 10.59 -2.99 -5.81
N VAL A 49 10.93 -4.23 -6.15
CA VAL A 49 10.11 -5.10 -7.02
C VAL A 49 8.76 -5.42 -6.37
N TRP A 50 8.74 -5.69 -5.07
CA TRP A 50 7.49 -5.89 -4.33
C TRP A 50 6.61 -4.63 -4.38
N THR A 51 7.19 -3.45 -4.15
CA THR A 51 6.46 -2.18 -4.23
C THR A 51 5.91 -1.93 -5.64
N LEU A 52 6.67 -2.24 -6.69
CA LEU A 52 6.20 -2.22 -8.08
C LEU A 52 4.98 -3.13 -8.30
N LEU A 53 5.03 -4.36 -7.79
CA LEU A 53 3.91 -5.30 -7.90
C LEU A 53 2.64 -4.73 -7.23
N THR A 54 2.77 -4.20 -6.01
CA THR A 54 1.64 -3.60 -5.31
C THR A 54 1.13 -2.31 -5.97
N CYS A 55 2.02 -1.57 -6.63
CA CYS A 55 1.68 -0.39 -7.42
C CYS A 55 0.83 -0.77 -8.64
N THR A 56 1.23 -1.83 -9.36
CA THR A 56 0.44 -2.37 -10.47
C THR A 56 -0.93 -2.82 -10.03
N LEU A 57 -1.05 -3.48 -8.87
CA LEU A 57 -2.35 -3.84 -8.29
C LEU A 57 -3.21 -2.60 -8.00
N CYS A 58 -2.65 -1.54 -7.44
CA CYS A 58 -3.39 -0.29 -7.19
C CYS A 58 -3.92 0.34 -8.49
N PHE A 59 -3.11 0.40 -9.55
CA PHE A 59 -3.56 0.92 -10.83
C PHE A 59 -4.61 0.02 -11.49
N LEU A 60 -4.38 -1.29 -11.55
CA LEU A 60 -5.34 -2.22 -12.13
C LEU A 60 -6.68 -2.19 -11.38
N CYS A 61 -6.65 -2.12 -10.05
CA CYS A 61 -7.84 -1.97 -9.23
C CYS A 61 -8.51 -0.61 -9.42
N ALA A 62 -7.76 0.47 -9.61
CA ALA A 62 -8.31 1.79 -9.86
C ALA A 62 -9.07 1.86 -11.20
N PHE A 63 -8.56 1.18 -12.23
CA PHE A 63 -9.23 1.10 -13.54
C PHE A 63 -10.37 0.08 -13.57
N ASN A 64 -10.34 -0.94 -12.71
CA ASN A 64 -11.31 -2.03 -12.72
C ASN A 64 -11.84 -2.37 -11.32
N LEU A 65 -12.49 -1.38 -10.68
CA LEU A 65 -13.05 -1.49 -9.33
C LEU A 65 -14.19 -2.51 -9.20
N GLU A 66 -14.86 -2.85 -10.31
CA GLU A 66 -15.97 -3.81 -10.34
C GLU A 66 -15.49 -5.26 -10.23
N ASN A 67 -14.20 -5.51 -10.49
CA ASN A 67 -13.62 -6.83 -10.46
C ASN A 67 -13.28 -7.25 -9.02
N LYS A 68 -14.22 -7.97 -8.39
CA LYS A 68 -14.13 -8.47 -7.01
C LYS A 68 -12.77 -9.12 -6.64
N PRO A 69 -12.20 -10.04 -7.43
CA PRO A 69 -10.90 -10.63 -7.08
C PRO A 69 -9.73 -9.64 -7.15
N LEU A 70 -9.73 -8.70 -8.10
CA LEU A 70 -8.71 -7.62 -8.17
C LEU A 70 -8.80 -6.66 -6.98
N TYR A 71 -10.03 -6.37 -6.57
CA TYR A 71 -10.32 -5.57 -5.39
C TYR A 71 -9.80 -6.24 -4.12
N LEU A 72 -10.14 -7.51 -3.91
CA LEU A 72 -9.64 -8.30 -2.78
C LEU A 72 -8.12 -8.45 -2.79
N ALA A 73 -7.50 -8.67 -3.95
CA ALA A 73 -6.05 -8.76 -4.06
C ALA A 73 -5.37 -7.46 -3.64
N THR A 74 -5.91 -6.32 -4.06
CA THR A 74 -5.40 -4.99 -3.70
C THR A 74 -5.60 -4.70 -2.22
N PHE A 75 -6.77 -5.05 -1.68
CA PHE A 75 -7.08 -4.96 -0.26
C PHE A 75 -6.11 -5.79 0.59
N LEU A 76 -5.89 -7.05 0.22
CA LEU A 76 -4.92 -7.93 0.89
C LEU A 76 -3.49 -7.40 0.79
N SER A 77 -3.12 -6.78 -0.34
CA SER A 77 -1.81 -6.13 -0.48
C SER A 77 -1.60 -5.01 0.54
N PHE A 78 -2.62 -4.21 0.85
CA PHE A 78 -2.55 -3.22 1.93
C PHE A 78 -2.42 -3.87 3.30
N ILE A 79 -3.17 -4.94 3.58
CA ILE A 79 -3.06 -5.69 4.84
C ILE A 79 -1.66 -6.27 5.02
N TYR A 80 -1.09 -6.91 4.00
CA TYR A 80 0.24 -7.48 4.07
C TYR A 80 1.32 -6.41 4.27
N ALA A 81 1.19 -5.26 3.61
CA ALA A 81 2.09 -4.14 3.84
C ALA A 81 2.01 -3.67 5.29
N LEU A 82 0.81 -3.41 5.80
CA LEU A 82 0.60 -2.93 7.17
C LEU A 82 1.09 -3.96 8.20
N GLY A 83 0.81 -5.25 8.00
CA GLY A 83 1.29 -6.34 8.85
C GLY A 83 2.80 -6.49 8.86
N HIS A 84 3.45 -6.38 7.69
CA HIS A 84 4.91 -6.39 7.60
C HIS A 84 5.53 -5.21 8.38
N PHE A 85 5.06 -3.98 8.13
CA PHE A 85 5.55 -2.80 8.85
C PHE A 85 5.25 -2.83 10.35
N LEU A 86 4.11 -3.40 10.75
CA LEU A 86 3.76 -3.58 12.16
C LEU A 86 4.67 -4.60 12.83
N THR A 87 4.97 -5.71 12.15
CA THR A 87 5.89 -6.75 12.66
C THR A 87 7.30 -6.19 12.79
N GLU A 88 7.73 -5.41 11.81
CA GLU A 88 9.02 -4.74 11.81
C GLU A 88 9.17 -3.73 12.95
N TYR A 89 8.09 -3.02 13.28
CA TYR A 89 8.04 -2.12 14.42
C TYR A 89 8.00 -2.84 15.78
N LEU A 90 7.13 -3.86 15.93
CA LEU A 90 6.89 -4.53 17.22
C LEU A 90 8.01 -5.51 17.60
N PHE A 91 8.54 -6.26 16.64
CA PHE A 91 9.50 -7.34 16.91
C PHE A 91 10.94 -6.96 16.56
N TYR A 92 11.14 -6.30 15.43
CA TYR A 92 12.49 -6.05 14.90
C TYR A 92 13.05 -4.66 15.26
N GLN A 93 12.19 -3.72 15.70
CA GLN A 93 12.54 -2.33 16.08
C GLN A 93 13.43 -1.58 15.07
N THR A 94 13.42 -1.98 13.80
CA THR A 94 14.25 -1.37 12.75
C THR A 94 13.64 -0.09 12.17
N MET A 95 12.40 0.24 12.56
CA MET A 95 11.66 1.42 12.09
C MET A 95 11.31 2.39 13.22
N THR A 96 11.42 3.68 12.90
CA THR A 96 10.97 4.77 13.77
C THR A 96 9.45 4.93 13.70
N ILE A 97 8.81 5.27 14.83
CA ILE A 97 7.37 5.57 14.96
C ILE A 97 6.85 6.53 13.86
N ALA A 98 7.66 7.51 13.46
CA ALA A 98 7.29 8.49 12.44
C ALA A 98 7.01 7.83 11.08
N ASN A 99 7.84 6.87 10.67
CA ASN A 99 7.70 6.17 9.39
C ASN A 99 6.50 5.22 9.44
N LEU A 100 6.28 4.55 10.59
CA LEU A 100 5.10 3.71 10.80
C LEU A 100 3.81 4.53 10.74
N SER A 101 3.79 5.72 11.34
CA SER A 101 2.59 6.57 11.35
C SER A 101 2.19 7.02 9.94
N THR A 102 3.17 7.34 9.08
CA THR A 102 2.93 7.74 7.69
C THR A 102 2.37 6.58 6.88
N VAL A 103 3.02 5.41 6.97
CA VAL A 103 2.57 4.21 6.25
C VAL A 103 1.21 3.73 6.77
N GLY A 104 1.03 3.73 8.09
CA GLY A 104 -0.22 3.36 8.75
C GLY A 104 -1.37 4.29 8.38
N PHE A 105 -1.10 5.59 8.19
CA PHE A 105 -2.10 6.52 7.67
C PHE A 105 -2.53 6.14 6.26
N PHE A 106 -1.61 6.06 5.29
CA PHE A 106 -1.97 5.75 3.90
C PHE A 106 -2.58 4.35 3.72
N ALA A 107 -2.01 3.34 4.39
CA ALA A 107 -2.52 1.98 4.31
C ALA A 107 -3.85 1.85 5.06
N GLY A 108 -3.96 2.41 6.26
CA GLY A 108 -5.16 2.38 7.08
C GLY A 108 -6.34 3.11 6.42
N THR A 109 -6.12 4.32 5.88
CA THR A 109 -7.17 5.04 5.16
C THR A 109 -7.62 4.28 3.92
N SER A 110 -6.70 3.63 3.21
CA SER A 110 -7.03 2.82 2.02
C SER A 110 -7.83 1.57 2.40
N ILE A 111 -7.47 0.87 3.48
CA ILE A 111 -8.20 -0.30 3.99
C ILE A 111 -9.61 0.08 4.42
N VAL A 112 -9.77 1.14 5.22
CA VAL A 112 -11.09 1.59 5.69
C VAL A 112 -11.97 2.00 4.52
N TRP A 113 -11.43 2.77 3.58
CA TRP A 113 -12.20 3.21 2.42
C TRP A 113 -12.58 2.04 1.51
N MET A 114 -11.68 1.07 1.33
CA MET A 114 -11.99 -0.15 0.58
C MET A 114 -13.05 -1.02 1.30
N LEU A 115 -13.06 -1.08 2.63
CA LEU A 115 -14.11 -1.80 3.36
C LEU A 115 -15.48 -1.11 3.25
N LEU A 116 -15.51 0.22 3.34
CA LEU A 116 -16.74 0.99 3.21
C LEU A 116 -17.37 0.83 1.81
N GLU A 117 -16.55 0.89 0.77
CA GLU A 117 -17.03 0.70 -0.60
C GLU A 117 -17.40 -0.77 -0.87
N TRP A 118 -16.71 -1.74 -0.26
CA TRP A 118 -17.10 -3.16 -0.35
C TRP A 118 -18.52 -3.41 0.17
N ASN A 119 -18.86 -2.86 1.33
CA ASN A 119 -20.22 -2.93 1.87
C ASN A 119 -21.25 -2.28 0.95
N SER A 120 -20.87 -1.22 0.24
CA SER A 120 -21.77 -0.58 -0.74
C SER A 120 -21.96 -1.40 -2.02
N LEU A 121 -20.92 -2.15 -2.44
CA LEU A 121 -20.96 -3.08 -3.59
C LEU A 121 -21.72 -4.37 -3.27
N GLU A 122 -21.71 -4.82 -2.02
CA GLU A 122 -22.48 -5.96 -1.51
C GLU A 122 -23.95 -5.63 -1.23
N GLN A 123 -24.36 -4.36 -1.29
CA GLN A 123 -25.77 -3.98 -1.28
C GLN A 123 -26.28 -3.72 -2.72
N PRO A 124 -26.59 -4.76 -3.51
CA PRO A 124 -27.37 -4.58 -4.72
C PRO A 124 -28.79 -4.21 -4.28
N HIS A 125 -29.11 -2.92 -4.31
CA HIS A 125 -30.49 -2.45 -4.47
C HIS A 125 -31.51 -2.94 -3.42
N SER A 126 -31.27 -2.67 -2.14
CA SER A 126 -32.32 -2.64 -1.11
C SER A 126 -32.96 -1.24 -0.96
N LYS A 127 -32.74 -0.33 -1.92
CA LYS A 127 -33.57 0.86 -2.10
C LYS A 127 -34.76 0.52 -3.00
N PHE A 128 -35.74 -0.05 -2.32
CA PHE A 128 -37.13 -0.29 -2.68
C PHE A 128 -37.85 0.86 -3.42
N TYR A 129 -38.88 0.43 -4.17
CA TYR A 129 -40.17 1.06 -4.52
C TYR A 129 -40.19 2.34 -5.37
#